data_AF-A0A529L7G2-F1
#
_entry.id   AF-A0A529L7G2-F1
#
_cell.length_a   1.000
_cell.length_b   1.000
_cell.length_c   1.000
_cell.angle_alpha   90.00
_cell.angle_beta   90.00
_cell.angle_gamma   90.00
#
_symmetry.space_group_name_H-M   'P 1'
#
loop_
_entity.id
_entity.type
_entity.pdbx_description
1 polymer ?
#
loop_
_entity_poly.entity_id
_entity_poly.type
_entity_poly.pdbx_seq_one_letter_code
_entity_poly.pdbx_strand_id
1 'polypeptide(L)' 'IYYSLNGVGAYIWELIQEPRSILDIKNAMLARYDVDAGRCKADAEGLLKGLIEAGLARLHHEELV' A
#
# COMPACT_ATOMS: atom_id res chain seq x y z
N ILE A 1 7.32 -7.60 14.82
CA ILE A 1 7.52 -7.33 13.38
C ILE A 1 7.98 -5.89 13.27
N TYR A 2 9.28 -5.65 13.12
CA TYR A 2 9.78 -4.32 12.78
C TYR A 2 9.41 -4.11 11.32
N TYR A 3 8.31 -3.39 11.05
CA TYR A 3 8.03 -2.92 9.70
C TYR A 3 9.19 -2.00 9.36
N SER A 4 10.14 -2.46 8.55
CA SER A 4 11.15 -1.58 7.99
C SER A 4 10.39 -0.56 7.16
N LEU A 5 10.15 0.60 7.77
CA LEU A 5 9.61 1.77 7.10
C LEU A 5 10.73 2.32 6.19
N ASN A 6 11.11 1.53 5.19
CA ASN A 6 11.85 2.03 4.06
C ASN A 6 10.99 3.14 3.40
N GLY A 7 11.57 3.93 2.49
CA GLY A 7 10.83 5.03 1.85
C GLY A 7 9.47 4.58 1.27
N VAL A 8 9.40 3.36 0.75
CA VAL A 8 8.16 2.75 0.20
C VAL A 8 7.11 2.55 1.30
N GLY A 9 7.47 1.95 2.43
CA GLY A 9 6.52 1.69 3.50
C GLY A 9 6.02 2.95 4.19
N ALA A 10 6.88 3.95 4.36
CA ALA A 10 6.49 5.26 4.89
C ALA A 10 5.49 5.95 3.95
N TYR A 11 5.76 5.88 2.65
CA TYR A 11 4.88 6.48 1.64
C TYR A 11 3.53 5.77 1.53
N ILE A 12 3.49 4.43 1.60
CA ILE A 12 2.22 3.69 1.64
C ILE A 12 1.43 4.09 2.90
N TRP A 13 2.10 4.20 4.05
CA TRP A 13 1.47 4.63 5.29
C TRP A 13 0.82 6.02 5.17
N GLU A 14 1.49 6.97 4.52
CA GLU A 14 0.94 8.31 4.23
C GLU A 14 -0.28 8.24 3.29
N LEU A 15 -0.22 7.40 2.26
CA LEU A 15 -1.31 7.28 1.28
C LEU A 15 -2.60 6.74 1.89
N ILE A 16 -2.49 5.78 2.81
CA ILE A 16 -3.64 5.10 3.43
C ILE A 16 -4.21 5.81 4.65
N GLN A 17 -3.69 7.00 5.02
CA GLN A 17 -4.31 7.82 6.06
C GLN A 17 -5.76 8.21 5.70
N GLU A 18 -6.05 8.24 4.40
CA GLU A 18 -7.40 8.37 3.87
C GLU A 18 -7.77 7.10 3.06
N PRO A 19 -9.05 6.70 3.02
CA PRO A 19 -9.48 5.61 2.16
C PRO A 19 -9.07 5.87 0.71
N ARG A 20 -8.26 4.98 0.15
CA ARG A 20 -7.86 5.02 -1.26
C ARG A 20 -8.02 3.65 -1.90
N SER A 21 -8.26 3.66 -3.20
CA SER A 21 -8.26 2.42 -3.97
C SER A 21 -6.85 1.83 -4.08
N ILE A 22 -6.75 0.51 -4.16
CA ILE A 22 -5.47 -0.17 -4.43
C ILE A 22 -4.86 0.30 -5.76
N LEU A 23 -5.70 0.64 -6.74
CA LEU A 23 -5.24 1.14 -8.03
C LEU A 23 -4.54 2.49 -7.90
N ASP A 24 -5.09 3.41 -7.11
CA ASP A 24 -4.49 4.73 -6.87
C ASP A 24 -3.18 4.61 -6.11
N ILE A 25 -3.13 3.75 -5.09
CA ILE A 25 -1.90 3.47 -4.34
C ILE A 25 -0.82 2.94 -5.30
N LYS A 26 -1.16 2.00 -6.18
CA LYS A 26 -0.24 1.46 -7.19
C LYS A 26 0.25 2.53 -8.16
N ASN A 27 -0.64 3.37 -8.67
CA ASN A 27 -0.27 4.44 -9.60
C ASN A 27 0.65 5.48 -8.93
N ALA A 28 0.35 5.86 -7.69
CA ALA A 28 1.18 6.76 -6.90
C ALA A 28 2.57 6.16 -6.60
N MET A 29 2.66 4.83 -6.46
CA MET A 29 3.92 4.12 -6.26
C MET A 29 4.79 4.10 -7.52
N LEU A 30 4.18 3.79 -8.67
CA LEU A 30 4.87 3.82 -9.97
C LEU A 30 5.40 5.22 -10.31
N ALA A 31 4.61 6.26 -10.05
CA ALA A 31 5.00 7.64 -10.31
C ALA A 31 6.18 8.11 -9.44
N ARG A 32 6.30 7.60 -8.20
CA ARG A 32 7.31 8.07 -7.24
C ARG A 32 8.65 7.34 -7.33
N TYR A 33 8.63 6.04 -7.62
CA TYR A 33 9.83 5.21 -7.47
C TYR A 33 10.45 4.76 -8.79
N ASP A 34 9.82 5.01 -9.95
CA ASP A 34 10.33 4.61 -11.28
C ASP A 34 10.89 3.17 -11.32
N VAL A 35 10.23 2.27 -10.59
CA VAL A 35 10.66 0.89 -10.37
C VAL A 35 9.84 -0.07 -11.23
N ASP A 36 10.47 -1.19 -11.57
CA ASP A 36 9.82 -2.34 -12.19
C ASP A 36 8.54 -2.70 -11.41
N ALA A 37 7.41 -2.59 -12.12
CA ALA A 37 6.08 -2.77 -11.58
C ALA A 37 5.90 -4.12 -10.88
N GLY A 38 6.67 -5.15 -11.23
CA GLY A 38 6.59 -6.47 -10.61
C GLY A 38 7.05 -6.49 -9.15
N ARG A 39 8.22 -5.90 -8.87
CA ARG A 39 8.83 -5.94 -7.53
C ARG A 39 8.17 -4.96 -6.56
N CYS A 40 7.88 -3.75 -7.04
CA CYS A 40 7.19 -2.74 -6.23
C CYS A 40 5.79 -3.19 -5.81
N LYS A 41 5.09 -3.91 -6.68
CA LYS A 41 3.76 -4.45 -6.39
C LYS A 41 3.81 -5.51 -5.29
N ALA A 42 4.73 -6.48 -5.39
CA ALA A 42 4.86 -7.53 -4.38
C ALA A 42 5.20 -6.96 -2.99
N ASP A 43 6.10 -5.98 -2.94
CA ASP A 43 6.48 -5.33 -1.67
C ASP A 43 5.31 -4.52 -1.07
N ALA A 44 4.57 -3.78 -1.90
CA ALA A 44 3.40 -3.02 -1.45
C ALA A 44 2.25 -3.92 -0.97
N GLU A 45 1.97 -5.01 -1.69
CA GLU A 45 0.97 -6.00 -1.30
C GLU A 45 1.36 -6.70 0.01
N GLY A 46 2.63 -7.07 0.17
CA GLY A 46 3.14 -7.66 1.42
C GLY A 46 2.99 -6.71 2.61
N LEU A 47 3.28 -5.43 2.43
CA LEU A 47 3.10 -4.42 3.47
C LEU A 47 1.62 -4.22 3.81
N LEU A 48 0.75 -4.00 2.82
CA LEU A 48 -0.68 -3.81 3.04
C LEU A 48 -1.30 -5.00 3.77
N LYS A 49 -0.91 -6.22 3.39
CA LYS A 49 -1.31 -7.44 4.09
C LYS A 49 -0.84 -7.43 5.55
N GLY A 50 0.44 -7.11 5.79
CA GLY A 50 0.99 -7.04 7.15
C GLY A 50 0.35 -5.96 8.02
N LEU A 51 -0.13 -4.86 7.43
CA LEU A 51 -0.88 -3.82 8.14
C LEU A 51 -2.31 -4.29 8.50
N ILE A 52 -2.97 -5.00 7.59
CA ILE A 52 -4.29 -5.57 7.83
C ILE A 52 -4.23 -6.66 8.92
N GLU A 53 -3.25 -7.56 8.85
CA GLU A 53 -3.04 -8.62 9.85
C GLU A 53 -2.74 -8.07 11.24
N ALA A 54 -2.07 -6.92 11.33
CA ALA A 54 -1.83 -6.22 12.59
C ALA A 54 -3.01 -5.34 13.06
N GLY A 55 -4.11 -5.28 12.30
CA GLY A 55 -5.27 -4.45 12.62
C GLY A 55 -5.04 -2.95 12.44
N LEU A 56 -3.99 -2.55 11.73
CA LEU A 56 -3.62 -1.15 11.47
C LEU A 56 -4.27 -0.57 10.21
N ALA A 57 -4.78 -1.42 9.32
CA ALA A 57 -5.53 -1.04 8.13
C ALA A 57 -6.72 -1.97 7.91
N ARG A 58 -7.73 -1.50 7.17
CA ARG A 58 -8.88 -2.33 6.74
C ARG A 58 -9.16 -2.12 5.26
N LEU A 59 -9.49 -3.21 4.57
CA LEU A 59 -10.02 -3.15 3.22
C LEU A 59 -11.50 -2.82 3.28
N HIS A 60 -11.89 -1.76 2.58
CA HIS A 60 -13.27 -1.46 2.28
C HIS A 60 -13.56 -1.99 0.88
N HIS A 61 -14.44 -2.98 0.78
CA HIS A 61 -15.06 -3.33 -0.50
C HIS A 61 -16.26 -2.41 -0.68
N GLU A 62 -16.20 -1.48 -1.65
CA GLU A 62 -17.41 -0.83 -2.14
C GLU A 62 -18.17 -1.84 -3.00
N GLU A 63 -19.31 -2.33 -2.49
CA GLU A 63 -20.33 -2.93 -3.35
C GLU A 63 -20.92 -1.80 -4.19
N LEU A 64 -20.64 -1.82 -5.49
CA LEU A 64 -21.35 -1.01 -6.47
C LEU A 64 -22.84 -1.35 -6.38
N VAL A 65 -23.63 -0.45 -5.77
CA VAL A 65 -25.10 -0.44 -5.81
C VAL A 65 -25.58 0.10 -7.15
#